data_AF-A0A2V1BJU2-F1
#
_entry.id   AF-A0A2V1BJU2-F1
#
_cell.length_a   1.000
_cell.length_b   1.000
_cell.length_c   1.000
_cell.angle_alpha   90.00
_cell.angle_beta   90.00
_cell.angle_gamma   90.00
#
_symmetry.space_group_name_H-M   'P 1'
#
loop_
_entity.id
_entity.type
_entity.pdbx_description
1 polymer ?
#
loop_
_entity_poly.entity_id
_entity_poly.type
_entity_poly.pdbx_seq_one_letter_code
_entity_poly.pdbx_strand_id
1 'polypeptide(L)' 'GTCQKESWCRASAQIGIVSTGDCPNDPNDVKCCYIPDCKSHSGTCHTVSCEAYTSGFRGYCPGPSNYQCCLY' A
#
# COMPACT_ATOMS: atom_id res chain seq x y z
N GLY A 1 -3.61 -3.89 -4.50
CA GLY A 1 -2.68 -4.61 -3.62
C GLY A 1 -2.39 -5.93 -4.26
N THR A 2 -1.40 -6.64 -3.75
CA THR A 2 -1.11 -8.02 -4.14
C THR A 2 -1.47 -8.93 -2.98
N CYS A 3 -2.24 -9.98 -3.25
CA CYS A 3 -2.59 -10.98 -2.24
C CYS A 3 -1.36 -11.82 -1.92
N GLN A 4 -0.82 -11.62 -0.72
CA GLN A 4 0.43 -12.23 -0.27
C GLN A 4 0.32 -12.62 1.18
N LYS A 5 1.19 -13.52 1.65
CA LYS A 5 1.16 -13.92 3.06
C LYS A 5 1.41 -12.73 3.97
N GLU A 6 0.77 -12.69 5.14
CA GLU A 6 1.00 -11.61 6.11
C GLU A 6 2.49 -11.48 6.46
N SER A 7 3.18 -12.61 6.60
CA SER A 7 4.63 -12.70 6.83
C SER A 7 5.47 -12.14 5.67
N TRP A 8 5.00 -12.28 4.43
CA TRP A 8 5.62 -11.66 3.27
C TRP A 8 5.42 -10.14 3.36
N CYS A 9 4.18 -9.69 3.53
CA CYS A 9 3.84 -8.26 3.56
C CYS A 9 4.51 -7.47 4.69
N ARG A 10 4.63 -8.09 5.87
CA ARG A 10 5.31 -7.54 7.04
C ARG A 10 6.82 -7.77 7.01
N ALA A 11 7.35 -8.47 6.00
CA ALA A 11 8.79 -8.60 5.85
C ALA A 11 9.41 -7.20 5.70
N SER A 12 10.53 -7.00 6.38
CA SER A 12 11.25 -5.72 6.46
C SER A 12 11.57 -5.13 5.08
N ALA A 13 11.65 -5.97 4.04
CA ALA A 13 11.92 -5.56 2.67
C ALA A 13 10.74 -4.89 1.96
N GLN A 14 9.51 -5.01 2.48
CA GLN A 14 8.31 -4.59 1.76
C GLN A 14 7.53 -3.51 2.48
N ILE A 15 7.62 -3.44 3.82
CA ILE A 15 6.96 -2.44 4.68
C ILE A 15 5.52 -2.19 4.20
N GLY A 16 4.82 -3.27 3.86
CA GLY A 16 3.51 -3.20 3.24
C GLY A 16 2.42 -3.05 4.29
N ILE A 17 1.34 -2.37 3.93
CA ILE A 17 0.13 -2.35 4.77
C ILE A 17 -0.69 -3.60 4.46
N VAL A 18 -1.09 -4.31 5.51
CA VAL A 18 -1.91 -5.51 5.39
C VAL A 18 -3.38 -5.12 5.51
N SER A 19 -4.20 -5.48 4.52
CA SER A 19 -5.66 -5.39 4.59
C SER A 19 -6.29 -6.76 4.49
N THR A 20 -7.34 -6.98 5.29
CA THR A 20 -8.03 -8.28 5.40
C THR A 20 -9.36 -8.18 4.66
N GLY A 21 -9.67 -9.16 3.80
CA GLY A 21 -10.93 -9.20 3.04
C GLY A 21 -10.91 -8.48 1.68
N ASP A 22 -9.77 -7.88 1.31
CA ASP A 22 -9.54 -7.30 -0.03
C ASP A 22 -9.09 -8.36 -1.08
N CYS A 23 -8.81 -9.60 -0.65
CA CYS A 23 -8.39 -10.68 -1.53
C CYS A 23 -9.55 -11.61 -1.90
N PRO A 24 -9.78 -11.89 -3.20
CA PRO A 24 -10.77 -12.88 -3.61
C PRO A 24 -10.29 -14.27 -3.17
N ASN A 25 -11.08 -14.94 -2.32
CA ASN A 25 -10.74 -16.20 -1.62
C ASN A 25 -9.62 -16.11 -0.57
N ASP A 26 -9.66 -15.11 0.32
CA ASP A 26 -8.77 -14.92 1.50
C ASP A 26 -8.63 -16.22 2.34
N PRO A 27 -7.60 -17.06 2.12
CA PRO A 27 -7.26 -18.12 3.05
C PRO A 27 -6.61 -17.48 4.28
N ASN A 28 -6.80 -18.02 5.49
CA ASN A 28 -6.39 -17.41 6.77
C ASN A 28 -4.98 -16.78 6.84
N ASP A 29 -4.05 -17.18 5.97
CA ASP A 29 -2.65 -16.72 5.94
C ASP A 29 -2.31 -15.72 4.81
N VAL A 30 -3.18 -15.55 3.79
CA VAL A 30 -2.94 -14.64 2.65
C VAL A 30 -3.86 -13.44 2.77
N LYS A 31 -3.24 -12.27 2.91
CA LYS A 31 -3.91 -10.98 3.08
C LYS A 31 -3.58 -10.08 1.90
N CYS A 32 -4.36 -9.02 1.70
CA CYS A 32 -4.04 -8.04 0.67
C CYS A 32 -2.88 -7.18 1.17
N CYS A 33 -1.73 -7.31 0.51
CA CYS A 33 -0.57 -6.53 0.80
C CYS A 33 -0.52 -5.29 -0.10
N TYR A 34 -0.42 -4.15 0.55
CA TYR A 34 -0.26 -2.85 -0.07
C TYR A 34 1.18 -2.40 0.11
N ILE A 35 2.03 -2.83 -0.82
CA ILE A 35 3.40 -2.31 -0.90
C ILE A 35 3.30 -0.82 -1.24
N PRO A 36 4.05 0.05 -0.54
CA PRO A 36 4.15 1.47 -0.87
C PRO A 36 4.84 1.62 -2.24
N ASP A 37 4.07 1.47 -3.30
CA ASP A 37 4.51 1.69 -4.67
C ASP A 37 3.67 2.79 -5.31
N CYS A 38 4.36 3.83 -5.76
CA CYS A 38 3.79 5.03 -6.35
C CYS A 38 3.57 4.90 -7.87
N LYS A 39 3.34 3.67 -8.39
CA LYS A 39 3.16 3.37 -9.83
C LYS A 39 4.15 4.14 -10.71
N SER A 40 5.44 3.97 -10.44
CA SER A 40 6.56 4.60 -11.17
C SER A 40 6.86 6.08 -10.89
N HIS A 41 6.19 6.72 -9.93
CA HIS A 41 6.66 8.01 -9.44
C HIS A 41 7.63 7.86 -8.25
N SER A 42 8.61 8.77 -8.18
CA SER A 42 9.49 8.93 -7.02
C SER A 42 8.70 9.54 -5.85
N GLY A 43 8.02 8.70 -5.10
CA GLY A 43 7.21 9.10 -3.96
C GLY A 43 7.03 7.97 -2.95
N THR A 44 6.42 8.29 -1.82
CA THR A 44 6.04 7.31 -0.80
C THR A 44 4.55 7.31 -0.59
N CYS A 45 3.98 6.12 -0.52
CA CYS A 45 2.59 5.96 -0.15
C CYS A 45 2.37 6.28 1.33
N HIS A 46 1.52 7.24 1.62
CA HIS A 46 1.11 7.60 2.97
C HIS A 46 -0.40 7.50 3.11
N THR A 47 -0.85 7.11 4.31
CA THR A 47 -2.27 7.09 4.71
C THR A 47 -2.80 8.45 5.13
N VAL A 48 -1.92 9.45 5.20
CA VAL A 48 -2.18 10.82 5.67
C VAL A 48 -2.10 11.79 4.50
N SER A 49 -2.64 13.00 4.70
CA SER A 49 -2.49 14.09 3.73
C SER A 49 -1.02 14.35 3.45
N CYS A 50 -0.66 14.41 2.17
CA CYS A 50 0.69 14.66 1.66
C CYS A 50 1.16 16.12 1.94
N GLU A 51 0.84 16.71 3.08
CA GLU A 51 1.11 18.14 3.36
C GLU A 51 2.60 18.49 3.37
N ALA A 52 3.45 17.52 3.71
CA ALA A 52 4.90 17.67 3.67
C ALA A 52 5.52 17.40 2.28
N TYR A 53 4.70 17.18 1.25
CA TYR A 53 5.12 16.70 -0.07
C TYR A 53 4.62 17.63 -1.17
N THR A 54 5.25 17.55 -2.34
CA THR A 54 4.94 18.42 -3.48
C THR A 54 3.57 18.10 -4.09
N SER A 55 3.15 16.83 -4.11
CA SER A 55 1.84 16.42 -4.66
C SER A 55 1.37 15.08 -4.10
N GLY A 56 0.04 14.95 -3.94
CA GLY A 56 -0.62 13.73 -3.49
C GLY A 56 -1.52 13.13 -4.58
N PHE A 57 -1.23 11.90 -4.99
CA PHE A 57 -2.00 11.17 -5.99
C PHE A 57 -2.78 10.01 -5.38
N ARG A 58 -4.11 10.14 -5.35
CA ARG A 58 -5.02 9.09 -4.89
C ARG A 58 -5.13 7.98 -5.94
N GLY A 59 -5.20 6.72 -5.49
CA GLY A 59 -5.34 5.56 -6.37
C GLY A 59 -4.06 5.12 -7.10
N TYR A 60 -2.94 5.83 -6.88
CA TYR A 60 -1.61 5.40 -7.34
C TYR A 60 -1.03 4.35 -6.40
N CYS A 61 -1.26 4.52 -5.10
CA CYS A 61 -0.95 3.50 -4.12
C CYS A 61 -2.04 2.43 -4.12
N PRO A 62 -1.66 1.15 -4.23
CA PRO A 62 -2.60 0.08 -4.00
C PRO A 62 -3.02 0.14 -2.53
N GLY A 63 -4.30 0.39 -2.21
CA GLY A 63 -4.71 0.58 -0.82
C GLY A 63 -6.13 1.10 -0.64
N PRO A 64 -6.54 1.33 0.62
CA PRO A 64 -7.81 2.00 0.94
C PRO A 64 -7.81 3.44 0.40
N SER A 65 -8.98 4.07 0.31
CA SER A 65 -9.15 5.37 -0.36
C SER A 65 -8.32 6.53 0.24
N ASN A 66 -7.86 6.37 1.48
CA ASN A 66 -6.97 7.29 2.18
C ASN A 66 -5.47 6.99 1.98
N TYR A 67 -5.11 5.91 1.27
CA TYR A 67 -3.73 5.60 0.92
C TYR A 67 -3.39 6.25 -0.42
N GLN A 68 -2.56 7.28 -0.37
CA GLN A 68 -2.22 8.13 -1.50
C GLN A 68 -0.71 8.25 -1.66
N CYS A 69 -0.30 8.40 -2.91
CA CYS A 69 1.10 8.50 -3.29
C CYS A 69 1.56 9.94 -3.11
N CYS A 70 2.47 10.19 -2.16
CA CYS A 70 3.03 11.50 -1.92
C CYS A 70 4.39 11.63 -2.61
N LEU A 71 4.49 12.54 -3.57
CA LEU A 71 5.72 12.79 -4.33
C LEU A 71 6.56 13.86 -3.64
N TYR A 72 7.87 13.62 -3.54
CA TYR A 72 8.83 14.61 -3.05
C TYR A 72 9.05 15.71 -4.09
#